data_AF-A0A1B6CYE5-F1
#
_entry.id   AF-A0A1B6CYE5-F1
#
_cell.length_a   1.000
_cell.length_b   1.000
_cell.length_c   1.000
_cell.angle_alpha   90.00
_cell.angle_beta   90.00
_cell.angle_gamma   90.00
#
_symmetry.space_group_name_H-M   'P 1'
#
loop_
_entity.id
_entity.type
_entity.pdbx_description
1 polymer ?
#
loop_
_entity_poly.entity_id
_entity_poly.type
_entity_poly.pdbx_seq_one_letter_code
_entity_poly.pdbx_strand_id
1 'polypeptide(L)'
;DGKVREVKLLDFQFIRHCSLAIDLWTYLYTSITPELLNKEYDRLISTYIESFVDNLKILNTPSSLIPTQENIKREIDSKEFFGYLMGLWYLNNILRDWSESPVDLDVALSTNDNFVSSIIRVSEPLSKRLVVLAKRCIARNVF
;
A
#
# COMPACT_ATOMS: atom_id res chain seq x y z
N ASP A 1 11.28 -26.23 -12.52
CA ASP A 1 11.55 -25.75 -11.15
C ASP A 1 10.67 -24.61 -10.65
N GLY A 2 9.90 -23.89 -11.50
CA GLY A 2 8.86 -22.95 -11.04
C GLY A 2 9.34 -21.75 -10.20
N LYS A 3 10.66 -21.53 -10.08
CA LYS A 3 11.24 -20.44 -9.29
C LYS A 3 11.13 -19.12 -10.05
N VAL A 4 10.69 -18.08 -9.35
CA VAL A 4 10.73 -16.69 -9.82
C VAL A 4 12.19 -16.34 -10.15
N ARG A 5 12.43 -15.79 -11.35
CA ARG A 5 13.76 -15.36 -11.80
C ARG A 5 13.98 -13.87 -11.57
N GLU A 6 13.01 -13.06 -11.98
CA GLU A 6 13.09 -11.59 -11.94
C GLU A 6 11.69 -11.01 -11.70
N VAL A 7 11.65 -9.78 -11.20
CA VAL A 7 10.44 -9.00 -10.97
C VAL A 7 10.54 -7.65 -11.68
N LYS A 8 9.43 -7.15 -12.21
CA LYS A 8 9.32 -5.83 -12.83
C LYS A 8 8.05 -5.15 -12.35
N LEU A 9 8.16 -3.88 -11.95
CA LEU A 9 7.00 -3.05 -11.64
C LEU A 9 6.30 -2.62 -12.93
N LEU A 10 4.97 -2.72 -12.94
CA LEU A 10 4.09 -2.34 -14.03
C LEU A 10 3.06 -1.31 -13.52
N ASP A 11 2.24 -0.77 -14.42
CA ASP A 11 1.08 0.08 -14.10
C ASP A 11 1.38 1.36 -13.31
N PHE A 12 2.12 2.27 -13.95
CA PHE A 12 2.58 3.54 -13.39
C PHE A 12 1.53 4.67 -13.34
N GLN A 13 0.27 4.36 -13.61
CA GLN A 13 -0.86 5.31 -13.69
C GLN A 13 -1.14 6.08 -12.39
N PHE A 14 -0.61 5.62 -11.24
CA PHE A 14 -0.72 6.29 -9.95
C PHE A 14 0.63 6.65 -9.31
N ILE A 15 1.73 6.71 -10.09
CA ILE A 15 3.01 7.22 -9.56
C ILE A 15 2.80 8.64 -9.05
N ARG A 16 3.33 8.92 -7.86
CA ARG A 16 3.38 10.26 -7.29
C ARG A 16 4.74 10.51 -6.66
N HIS A 17 5.20 11.76 -6.73
CA HIS A 17 6.36 12.20 -5.96
C HIS A 17 5.90 12.50 -4.51
N CYS A 18 6.11 11.55 -3.61
CA CYS A 18 5.67 11.64 -2.23
C CYS A 18 6.63 10.92 -1.28
N SER A 19 6.25 10.80 0.00
CA SER A 19 7.02 10.04 0.97
C SER A 19 7.09 8.56 0.59
N LEU A 20 8.28 7.96 0.70
CA LEU A 20 8.50 6.52 0.50
C LEU A 20 7.53 5.65 1.31
N ALA A 21 7.15 6.13 2.49
CA ALA A 21 6.28 5.41 3.41
C ALA A 21 4.85 5.29 2.87
N ILE A 22 4.39 6.26 2.07
CA ILE A 22 3.07 6.21 1.42
C ILE A 22 3.03 5.07 0.40
N ASP A 23 4.05 4.98 -0.45
CA ASP A 23 4.15 3.93 -1.47
C ASP A 23 4.26 2.55 -0.81
N LEU A 24 5.13 2.43 0.21
CA LEU A 24 5.29 1.19 0.96
C LEU A 24 3.99 0.73 1.60
N TRP A 25 3.30 1.60 2.35
CA TRP A 25 2.06 1.22 3.01
C TRP A 25 0.93 0.92 2.05
N THR A 26 0.85 1.64 0.93
CA THR A 26 -0.10 1.33 -0.13
C THR A 26 0.13 -0.09 -0.64
N TYR A 27 1.38 -0.48 -0.92
CA TYR A 27 1.72 -1.85 -1.34
C TYR A 27 1.38 -2.89 -0.26
N LEU A 28 1.85 -2.68 0.98
CA LEU A 28 1.67 -3.64 2.07
C LEU A 28 0.19 -3.90 2.39
N TYR A 29 -0.67 -2.87 2.34
CA TYR A 29 -2.09 -3.01 2.67
C TYR A 29 -2.91 -3.63 1.53
N THR A 30 -2.51 -3.41 0.28
CA THR A 30 -3.29 -3.82 -0.91
C THR A 30 -2.83 -5.14 -1.53
N SER A 31 -1.54 -5.46 -1.41
CA SER A 31 -0.91 -6.54 -2.18
C SER A 31 -0.42 -7.73 -1.34
N ILE A 32 -0.37 -7.61 -0.01
CA ILE A 32 0.04 -8.66 0.93
C ILE A 32 -1.17 -9.11 1.76
N THR A 33 -1.25 -10.35 2.24
CA THR A 33 -2.31 -10.74 3.21
C THR A 33 -2.05 -10.13 4.60
N PRO A 34 -3.06 -9.80 5.44
CA PRO A 34 -2.76 -9.22 6.75
C PRO A 34 -2.01 -10.21 7.64
N GLU A 35 -2.26 -11.51 7.48
CA GLU A 35 -1.58 -12.58 8.21
C GLU A 35 -0.08 -12.57 7.87
N LEU A 36 0.26 -12.47 6.58
CA LEU A 36 1.65 -12.40 6.14
C LEU A 36 2.31 -11.08 6.55
N LEU A 37 1.60 -9.95 6.43
CA LEU A 37 2.08 -8.65 6.87
C LEU A 37 2.40 -8.64 8.37
N ASN A 38 1.54 -9.23 9.19
CA ASN A 38 1.78 -9.34 10.63
C ASN A 38 2.96 -10.26 10.94
N LYS A 39 3.03 -11.42 10.26
CA LYS A 39 4.07 -12.43 10.49
C LYS A 39 5.46 -11.95 10.09
N GLU A 40 5.57 -11.30 8.94
CA GLU A 40 6.86 -10.93 8.33
C GLU A 40 7.15 -9.43 8.43
N TYR A 41 6.43 -8.68 9.28
CA TYR A 41 6.50 -7.22 9.36
C TYR A 41 7.93 -6.69 9.43
N ASP A 42 8.70 -7.13 10.43
CA ASP A 42 10.06 -6.63 10.66
C ASP A 42 11.00 -6.94 9.51
N ARG A 43 10.82 -8.09 8.86
CA ARG A 43 11.60 -8.50 7.69
C ARG A 43 11.26 -7.66 6.47
N LEU A 44 9.97 -7.43 6.21
CA LEU A 44 9.50 -6.59 5.10
C LEU A 44 10.02 -5.16 5.23
N ILE A 45 9.91 -4.57 6.42
CA ILE A 45 10.39 -3.21 6.68
C ILE A 45 11.91 -3.12 6.59
N SER A 46 12.65 -4.06 7.21
CA SER A 46 14.12 -4.05 7.14
C SER A 46 14.61 -4.22 5.69
N THR A 47 14.02 -5.14 4.93
CA THR A 47 14.36 -5.36 3.52
C THR A 47 14.15 -4.09 2.69
N TYR A 48 13.05 -3.36 2.93
CA TYR A 48 12.77 -2.11 2.24
C TYR A 48 13.80 -1.03 2.61
N ILE A 49 14.08 -0.85 3.91
CA ILE A 49 15.03 0.18 4.38
C ILE A 49 16.44 -0.09 3.82
N GLU A 50 16.91 -1.33 3.89
CA GLU A 50 18.21 -1.73 3.36
C GLU A 50 18.28 -1.44 1.85
N SER A 51 17.28 -1.88 1.09
CA SER A 51 17.20 -1.64 -0.34
C SER A 51 17.17 -0.14 -0.68
N PHE A 52 16.43 0.66 0.08
CA PHE A 52 16.34 2.11 -0.14
C PHE A 52 17.70 2.79 0.09
N VAL A 53 18.36 2.49 1.21
CA VAL A 53 19.68 3.04 1.54
C VAL A 53 20.73 2.61 0.53
N ASP A 54 20.70 1.36 0.07
CA ASP A 54 21.64 0.88 -0.95
C ASP A 54 21.42 1.55 -2.31
N ASN A 55 20.16 1.78 -2.70
CA ASN A 55 19.86 2.56 -3.90
C ASN A 55 20.37 4.01 -3.81
N LEU A 56 20.26 4.67 -2.64
CA LEU A 56 20.82 6.02 -2.46
C LEU A 56 22.35 6.03 -2.64
N LYS A 57 23.05 4.99 -2.19
CA LYS A 57 24.50 4.83 -2.40
C LYS A 57 24.84 4.62 -3.88
N ILE A 58 24.08 3.77 -4.58
CA ILE A 58 24.25 3.53 -6.03
C ILE A 58 24.07 4.82 -6.82
N LEU A 59 23.13 5.67 -6.41
CA LEU A 59 22.89 6.98 -7.00
C LEU A 59 23.94 8.05 -6.59
N ASN A 60 25.00 7.68 -5.89
CA ASN A 60 26.04 8.56 -5.38
C ASN A 60 25.50 9.72 -4.51
N THR A 61 24.45 9.44 -3.73
CA THR A 61 23.89 10.42 -2.78
C THR A 61 24.94 10.74 -1.72
N PRO A 62 25.21 12.02 -1.40
CA PRO A 62 26.12 12.40 -0.33
C PRO A 62 25.75 11.73 0.99
N SER A 63 26.72 11.19 1.72
CA SER A 63 26.47 10.46 2.98
C SER A 63 25.75 11.30 4.04
N SER A 64 25.92 12.63 4.00
CA SER A 64 25.21 13.57 4.88
C SER A 64 23.71 13.70 4.59
N LEU A 65 23.26 13.27 3.41
CA LEU A 65 21.86 13.29 2.99
C LEU A 65 21.18 11.92 3.12
N ILE A 66 21.94 10.85 3.39
CA ILE A 66 21.36 9.52 3.58
C ILE A 66 20.71 9.46 4.97
N PRO A 67 19.38 9.26 5.06
CA PRO A 67 18.70 9.22 6.34
C PRO A 67 19.11 7.97 7.13
N THR A 68 19.11 8.08 8.45
CA THR A 68 19.36 6.91 9.32
C THR A 68 18.20 5.91 9.21
N GLN A 69 18.48 4.63 9.48
CA GLN A 69 17.45 3.60 9.57
C GLN A 69 16.32 3.99 10.56
N GLU A 70 16.67 4.66 11.65
CA GLU A 70 15.69 5.15 12.61
C GLU A 70 14.80 6.26 12.02
N ASN A 71 15.39 7.22 11.28
CA ASN A 71 14.61 8.25 10.60
C ASN A 71 13.63 7.65 9.59
N ILE A 72 14.08 6.67 8.79
CA ILE A 72 13.22 6.01 7.80
C ILE A 72 12.11 5.22 8.51
N LYS A 73 12.43 4.51 9.61
CA LYS A 73 11.42 3.76 10.36
C LYS A 73 10.36 4.68 10.96
N ARG A 74 10.75 5.80 11.56
CA ARG A 74 9.81 6.82 12.06
C ARG A 74 8.93 7.38 10.93
N GLU A 75 9.53 7.65 9.77
CA GLU A 75 8.82 8.11 8.57
C GLU A 75 7.77 7.07 8.12
N ILE A 76 8.12 5.77 8.09
CA ILE A 76 7.22 4.66 7.82
C ILE A 76 6.08 4.61 8.84
N ASP A 77 6.40 4.49 10.13
CA ASP A 77 5.39 4.35 11.18
C ASP A 77 4.40 5.54 11.17
N SER A 78 4.87 6.77 10.89
CA SER A 78 4.04 7.97 10.84
C SER A 78 2.94 7.98 9.76
N LYS A 79 3.02 7.08 8.75
CA LYS A 79 2.11 7.09 7.59
C LYS A 79 1.31 5.80 7.42
N GLU A 80 1.32 4.89 8.40
CA GLU A 80 0.55 3.62 8.34
C GLU A 80 -0.95 3.87 8.14
N PHE A 81 -1.50 4.94 8.73
CA PHE A 81 -2.90 5.31 8.55
C PHE A 81 -3.25 5.58 7.08
N PHE A 82 -2.33 6.17 6.31
CA PHE A 82 -2.54 6.38 4.87
C PHE A 82 -2.69 5.05 4.13
N GLY A 83 -1.93 4.02 4.50
CA GLY A 83 -2.08 2.66 3.98
C GLY A 83 -3.49 2.10 4.18
N TYR A 84 -4.08 2.35 5.35
CA TYR A 84 -5.46 1.96 5.63
C TYR A 84 -6.46 2.67 4.71
N LEU A 85 -6.30 3.99 4.50
CA LEU A 85 -7.12 4.75 3.56
C LEU A 85 -6.98 4.25 2.12
N MET A 86 -5.76 3.92 1.67
CA MET A 86 -5.55 3.35 0.35
C MET A 86 -6.09 1.92 0.24
N GLY A 87 -6.11 1.16 1.33
CA GLY A 87 -6.80 -0.12 1.42
C GLY A 87 -8.30 0.03 1.12
N LEU A 88 -8.98 1.02 1.71
CA LEU A 88 -10.39 1.31 1.41
C LEU A 88 -10.62 1.58 -0.09
N TRP A 89 -9.72 2.35 -0.71
CA TRP A 89 -9.83 2.73 -2.12
C TRP A 89 -9.52 1.58 -3.09
N TYR A 90 -8.36 0.94 -2.94
CA TYR A 90 -7.87 -0.04 -3.92
C TYR A 90 -8.44 -1.43 -3.71
N LEU A 91 -8.59 -1.90 -2.47
CA LEU A 91 -9.05 -3.28 -2.22
C LEU A 91 -10.45 -3.51 -2.76
N ASN A 92 -11.29 -2.47 -2.80
CA ASN A 92 -12.59 -2.54 -3.42
C ASN A 92 -12.52 -3.00 -4.89
N ASN A 93 -11.55 -2.48 -5.64
CA ASN A 93 -11.36 -2.85 -7.04
C ASN A 93 -10.58 -4.16 -7.19
N ILE A 94 -9.57 -4.40 -6.33
CA ILE A 94 -8.72 -5.60 -6.38
C ILE A 94 -9.52 -6.87 -6.00
N LEU A 95 -10.38 -6.79 -4.99
CA LEU A 95 -11.18 -7.91 -4.49
C LEU A 95 -12.53 -8.04 -5.18
N ARG A 96 -12.79 -7.22 -6.20
CA ARG A 96 -14.03 -7.28 -6.97
C ARG A 96 -14.11 -8.58 -7.74
N ASP A 97 -15.32 -9.11 -7.89
CA ASP A 97 -15.55 -10.19 -8.83
C ASP A 97 -15.38 -9.66 -10.26
N TRP A 98 -14.41 -10.21 -10.99
CA TRP A 98 -14.13 -9.86 -12.39
C TRP A 98 -15.26 -10.25 -13.35
N SER A 99 -16.24 -11.06 -12.89
CA SER A 99 -17.47 -11.32 -13.64
C SER A 99 -18.39 -10.08 -13.72
N GLU A 100 -18.25 -9.13 -12.80
CA GLU A 100 -18.98 -7.87 -12.83
C GLU A 100 -18.31 -6.85 -13.77
N SER A 101 -19.12 -6.05 -14.47
CA SER A 101 -18.59 -4.96 -15.30
C SER A 101 -17.74 -3.99 -14.47
N PRO A 102 -16.53 -3.62 -14.93
CA PRO A 102 -15.68 -2.66 -14.23
C PRO A 102 -16.40 -1.33 -14.03
N VAL A 103 -16.04 -0.60 -12.98
CA VAL A 103 -16.58 0.76 -12.80
C VAL A 103 -15.96 1.63 -13.89
N ASP A 104 -16.81 2.18 -14.74
CA ASP A 104 -16.41 3.24 -15.66
C ASP A 104 -16.22 4.52 -14.84
N LEU A 105 -14.97 4.94 -14.70
CA LEU A 105 -14.61 6.11 -13.90
C LEU A 105 -15.14 7.41 -14.51
N ASP A 106 -15.26 7.50 -15.84
CA ASP A 106 -15.76 8.70 -16.51
C ASP A 106 -17.27 8.85 -16.26
N VAL A 107 -18.00 7.73 -16.29
CA VAL A 107 -19.43 7.70 -15.92
C VAL A 107 -19.62 7.99 -14.43
N ALA A 108 -18.80 7.41 -13.56
CA ALA A 108 -18.89 7.65 -12.13
C ALA A 108 -18.61 9.11 -11.77
N LEU A 109 -17.60 9.74 -12.38
CA LEU A 109 -17.23 11.13 -12.13
C LEU A 109 -18.24 12.14 -12.68
N SER A 110 -18.96 11.79 -13.76
CA SER A 110 -19.99 12.66 -14.33
C SER A 110 -21.30 12.69 -13.53
N THR A 111 -21.51 11.74 -12.61
CA THR A 111 -22.72 11.63 -11.77
C THR A 111 -22.42 12.06 -10.32
N ASN A 112 -22.25 13.38 -10.13
CA ASN A 112 -21.76 14.00 -8.88
C ASN A 112 -22.45 13.57 -7.57
N ASP A 113 -23.68 13.07 -7.60
CA ASP A 113 -24.46 12.79 -6.39
C ASP A 113 -24.21 11.41 -5.76
N ASN A 114 -23.57 10.47 -6.48
CA ASN A 114 -23.38 9.08 -6.01
C ASN A 114 -21.98 8.50 -6.27
N PHE A 115 -20.97 9.33 -6.52
CA PHE A 115 -19.61 8.87 -6.85
C PHE A 115 -19.01 7.92 -5.80
N VAL A 116 -19.13 8.26 -4.52
CA VAL A 116 -18.55 7.44 -3.44
C VAL A 116 -19.26 6.09 -3.33
N SER A 117 -20.58 6.05 -3.48
CA SER A 117 -21.38 4.82 -3.41
C SER A 117 -21.28 3.97 -4.68
N SER A 118 -20.98 4.58 -5.83
CA SER A 118 -20.74 3.88 -7.08
C SER A 118 -19.36 3.23 -7.13
N ILE A 119 -18.35 3.87 -6.54
CA ILE A 119 -16.99 3.34 -6.46
C ILE A 119 -16.85 2.37 -5.29
N ILE A 120 -17.28 2.71 -4.07
CA ILE A 120 -17.06 1.88 -2.88
C ILE A 120 -18.28 1.00 -2.65
N ARG A 121 -18.22 -0.24 -3.16
CA ARG A 121 -19.21 -1.29 -2.88
C ARG A 121 -18.61 -2.24 -1.85
N VAL A 122 -19.05 -2.10 -0.60
CA VAL A 122 -18.55 -2.95 0.48
C VAL A 122 -19.01 -4.39 0.29
N SER A 123 -18.13 -5.20 -0.29
CA SER A 123 -18.30 -6.65 -0.43
C SER A 123 -17.89 -7.38 0.85
N GLU A 124 -18.34 -8.64 1.00
CA GLU A 124 -17.92 -9.47 2.13
C GLU A 124 -16.39 -9.67 2.20
N PRO A 125 -15.67 -9.96 1.08
CA PRO A 125 -14.21 -10.02 1.10
C PRO A 125 -13.54 -8.70 1.51
N LEU A 126 -14.05 -7.58 1.01
CA LEU A 126 -13.53 -6.25 1.35
C LEU A 126 -13.71 -5.94 2.84
N SER A 127 -14.93 -6.12 3.35
CA SER A 127 -15.24 -5.84 4.77
C SER A 127 -14.39 -6.68 5.72
N LYS A 128 -14.26 -8.00 5.46
CA LYS A 128 -13.37 -8.88 6.23
C LYS A 128 -11.94 -8.37 6.22
N ARG A 129 -11.44 -7.98 5.05
CA ARG A 129 -10.07 -7.50 4.87
C ARG A 129 -9.82 -6.18 5.63
N LEU A 130 -10.73 -5.23 5.53
CA LEU A 130 -10.64 -3.93 6.22
C LEU A 130 -10.71 -4.09 7.74
N VAL A 131 -11.57 -4.98 8.26
CA VAL A 131 -11.66 -5.24 9.70
C VAL A 131 -10.34 -5.75 10.27
N VAL A 132 -9.64 -6.65 9.57
CA VAL A 132 -8.34 -7.15 10.03
C VAL A 132 -7.28 -6.04 10.02
N LEU A 133 -7.25 -5.22 8.96
CA LEU A 133 -6.34 -4.08 8.87
C LEU A 133 -6.63 -3.01 9.94
N ALA A 134 -7.90 -2.74 10.24
CA ALA A 134 -8.31 -1.81 11.30
C ALA A 134 -7.88 -2.32 12.68
N LYS A 135 -8.08 -3.61 12.97
CA LYS A 135 -7.59 -4.24 14.21
C LYS A 135 -6.07 -4.10 14.37
N ARG A 136 -5.31 -4.25 13.27
CA ARG A 136 -3.87 -4.02 13.27
C ARG A 136 -3.55 -2.56 13.60
N CYS A 137 -4.19 -1.58 12.95
CA CYS A 137 -3.99 -0.16 13.23
C CYS A 137 -4.24 0.17 14.71
N ILE A 138 -5.30 -0.38 15.30
CA ILE A 138 -5.61 -0.23 16.73
C ILE A 138 -4.49 -0.83 17.60
N ALA A 139 -4.07 -2.07 17.32
CA ALA A 139 -3.02 -2.75 18.09
C ALA A 139 -1.67 -2.02 18.04
N ARG A 140 -1.44 -1.22 17.00
CA ARG A 140 -0.21 -0.44 16.78
C ARG A 140 -0.37 1.05 17.11
N ASN A 141 -1.51 1.47 17.65
CA ASN A 141 -1.81 2.87 18.00
C ASN A 141 -1.62 3.84 16.80
N VAL A 142 -2.14 3.43 15.64
CA VAL A 142 -2.07 4.19 14.37
C VAL A 142 -3.24 5.18 14.22
N PHE A 143 -4.37 4.88 14.85
CA PHE A 143 -5.56 5.76 14.89
C PHE A 143 -5.49 6.75 16.05
#